data_AF-A0A950CJW3-F1
#
_entry.id   AF-A0A950CJW3-F1
#
_cell.length_a   1.000
_cell.length_b   1.000
_cell.length_c   1.000
_cell.angle_alpha   90.00
_cell.angle_beta   90.00
_cell.angle_gamma   90.00
#
_symmetry.space_group_name_H-M   'P 1'
#
loop_
_entity.id
_entity.type
_entity.pdbx_description
1 polymer ?
#
loop_
_entity_poly.entity_id
_entity_poly.type
_entity_poly.pdbx_seq_one_letter_code
_entity_poly.pdbx_strand_id
1 'polypeptide(L)'
;MAASLRNRVASAHVVLQRLANASPADHVAKALTTLGRIVKTIYILRYIQEEDLRRRVQLQLNRGESRHALARWLFFGNRGEFRSGDYEEIMNKATCLSLLPNAVVVWNTMAIMKIVTQLRAAGETIADDDLARISPLMHQHVIPNRTYHFARSKPGDEIA
;
A
#
# COMPACT_ATOMS: atom_id res chain seq x y z
N MET A 1 18.19 -28.43 15.94
CA MET A 1 17.68 -27.28 15.15
C MET A 1 18.09 -25.93 15.72
N ALA A 2 17.87 -25.65 17.01
CA ALA A 2 18.32 -24.41 17.66
C ALA A 2 19.85 -24.18 17.53
N ALA A 3 20.65 -25.23 17.71
CA ALA A 3 22.10 -25.18 17.52
C ALA A 3 22.51 -24.87 16.07
N SER A 4 21.83 -25.42 15.06
CA SER A 4 22.12 -25.16 13.64
C SER A 4 21.74 -23.76 13.18
N LEU A 5 20.65 -23.18 13.71
CA LEU A 5 20.30 -21.76 13.45
C LEU A 5 21.31 -20.82 14.10
N ARG A 6 21.67 -21.08 15.36
CA ARG A 6 22.65 -20.27 16.10
C ARG A 6 24.03 -20.31 15.44
N ASN A 7 24.42 -21.47 14.91
CA ASN A 7 25.69 -21.67 14.22
C ASN A 7 25.61 -21.38 12.71
N ARG A 8 24.49 -20.84 12.19
CA ARG A 8 24.23 -20.55 10.76
C ARG A 8 24.46 -21.73 9.79
N VAL A 9 24.37 -22.97 10.29
CA VAL A 9 24.59 -24.19 9.49
C VAL A 9 23.36 -24.53 8.62
N ALA A 10 22.17 -24.03 8.98
CA ALA A 10 20.96 -24.19 8.18
C ALA A 10 20.24 -22.85 8.03
N SER A 11 19.69 -22.57 6.83
CA SER A 11 18.92 -21.35 6.58
C SER A 11 17.60 -21.37 7.35
N ALA A 12 17.12 -20.19 7.76
CA ALA A 12 15.86 -20.07 8.50
C ALA A 12 14.67 -20.66 7.74
N HIS A 13 14.66 -20.54 6.41
CA HIS A 13 13.61 -21.10 5.56
C HIS A 13 13.55 -22.64 5.61
N VAL A 14 14.70 -23.32 5.56
CA VAL A 14 14.77 -24.79 5.64
C VAL A 14 14.25 -25.30 6.99
N VAL A 15 14.56 -24.58 8.07
CA VAL A 15 14.07 -24.93 9.41
C VAL A 15 12.57 -24.70 9.52
N LEU A 16 12.06 -23.59 8.99
CA LEU A 16 10.61 -23.32 8.96
C LEU A 16 9.85 -24.34 8.12
N GLN A 17 10.36 -24.71 6.94
CA GLN A 17 9.75 -25.72 6.08
C GLN A 17 9.69 -27.09 6.76
N ARG A 18 10.76 -27.48 7.46
CA ARG A 18 10.78 -28.72 8.24
C ARG A 18 9.77 -28.71 9.40
N LEU A 19 9.64 -27.57 10.09
CA LEU A 19 8.66 -27.40 11.17
C LEU A 19 7.21 -27.36 10.65
N ALA A 20 6.98 -26.75 9.48
CA ALA A 20 5.68 -26.72 8.83
C ALA A 20 5.24 -28.12 8.35
N ASN A 21 6.19 -28.93 7.90
CA ASN A 21 5.97 -30.31 7.46
C ASN A 21 6.08 -31.33 8.61
N ALA A 22 6.25 -30.88 9.86
CA ALA A 22 6.40 -31.78 10.99
C ALA A 22 5.06 -32.48 11.31
N SER A 23 5.16 -33.75 11.72
CA SER A 23 3.99 -34.51 12.19
C SER A 23 3.32 -33.79 13.37
N PRO A 24 1.99 -33.89 13.54
CA PRO A 24 1.29 -33.38 14.73
C PRO A 24 1.83 -33.91 16.08
N ALA A 25 2.56 -35.03 16.05
CA ALA A 25 3.23 -35.63 17.21
C ALA A 25 4.62 -35.03 17.50
N ASP A 26 5.16 -34.15 16.65
CA ASP A 26 6.47 -33.52 16.88
C ASP A 26 6.37 -32.52 18.05
N HIS A 27 6.98 -32.91 19.17
CA HIS A 27 7.01 -32.11 20.39
C HIS A 27 7.68 -30.74 20.22
N VAL A 28 8.68 -30.63 19.34
CA VAL A 28 9.40 -29.36 19.09
C VAL A 28 8.52 -28.41 18.28
N ALA A 29 7.88 -28.91 17.23
CA ALA A 29 6.93 -28.11 16.44
C ALA A 29 5.75 -27.64 17.31
N LYS A 30 5.24 -28.51 18.19
CA LYS A 30 4.17 -28.18 19.13
C LYS A 30 4.59 -27.14 20.17
N ALA A 31 5.80 -27.26 20.73
CA ALA A 31 6.35 -26.30 21.67
C ALA A 31 6.52 -24.92 21.03
N LEU A 32 7.09 -24.84 19.82
CA LEU A 32 7.26 -23.59 19.08
C LEU A 32 5.92 -22.94 18.69
N THR A 33 4.94 -23.75 18.29
CA THR A 33 3.58 -23.25 18.02
C THR A 33 2.95 -22.65 19.28
N THR A 34 3.12 -23.31 20.43
CA THR A 34 2.59 -22.83 21.71
C THR A 34 3.29 -21.55 22.15
N LEU A 35 4.61 -21.46 21.98
CA LEU A 35 5.36 -20.22 22.20
C LEU A 35 4.84 -19.08 21.30
N GLY A 36 4.62 -19.35 20.01
CA GLY A 36 4.04 -18.39 19.07
C GLY A 36 2.66 -17.90 19.49
N ARG A 37 1.81 -18.79 20.04
CA ARG A 37 0.51 -18.42 20.63
C ARG A 37 0.68 -17.51 21.84
N ILE A 38 1.60 -17.81 22.76
CA ILE A 38 1.87 -16.95 23.93
C ILE A 38 2.31 -15.56 23.49
N VAL A 39 3.27 -15.47 22.55
CA VAL A 39 3.75 -14.19 22.00
C VAL A 39 2.61 -13.41 21.34
N LYS A 40 1.76 -14.08 20.54
CA LYS A 40 0.59 -13.47 19.92
C LYS A 40 -0.41 -12.96 20.97
N THR A 41 -0.68 -13.74 22.03
CA THR A 41 -1.57 -13.33 23.11
C THR A 41 -1.05 -12.09 23.83
N ILE A 42 0.24 -12.08 24.19
CA ILE A 42 0.88 -10.91 24.81
C ILE A 42 0.74 -9.70 23.87
N TYR A 43 1.03 -9.85 22.58
CA TYR A 43 0.87 -8.77 21.61
C TYR A 43 -0.57 -8.24 21.53
N ILE A 44 -1.57 -9.12 21.47
CA ILE A 44 -2.99 -8.71 21.41
C ILE A 44 -3.39 -7.97 22.69
N LEU A 45 -3.00 -8.48 23.86
CA LEU A 45 -3.28 -7.81 25.14
C LEU A 45 -2.64 -6.42 25.19
N ARG A 46 -1.37 -6.31 24.76
CA ARG A 46 -0.68 -5.03 24.63
C ARG A 46 -1.40 -4.10 23.65
N TYR A 47 -1.84 -4.59 22.49
CA TYR A 47 -2.55 -3.78 21.51
C TYR A 47 -3.89 -3.23 22.04
N ILE A 48 -4.58 -3.98 22.90
CA ILE A 48 -5.84 -3.54 23.53
C ILE A 48 -5.56 -2.49 24.61
N GLN A 49 -4.52 -2.68 25.43
CA GLN A 49 -4.22 -1.82 26.58
C GLN A 49 -3.40 -0.56 26.22
N GLU A 50 -2.40 -0.68 25.34
CA GLU A 50 -1.48 0.40 24.97
C GLU A 50 -2.02 1.21 23.79
N GLU A 51 -2.51 2.42 24.04
CA GLU A 51 -3.01 3.31 22.99
C GLU A 51 -1.93 3.65 21.95
N ASP A 52 -0.70 3.92 22.38
CA ASP A 52 0.40 4.27 21.47
C ASP A 52 0.73 3.15 20.49
N LEU A 53 0.70 1.89 20.95
CA LEU A 53 0.89 0.72 20.09
C LEU A 53 -0.24 0.64 19.06
N ARG A 54 -1.49 0.76 19.52
CA ARG A 54 -2.66 0.75 18.64
C ARG A 54 -2.61 1.86 17.60
N ARG A 55 -2.28 3.08 18.01
CA ARG A 55 -2.16 4.24 17.12
C ARG A 55 -1.10 4.02 16.04
N ARG A 56 0.10 3.56 16.42
CA ARG A 56 1.16 3.25 15.44
C ARG A 56 0.74 2.17 14.44
N VAL A 57 0.10 1.10 14.90
CA VAL A 57 -0.38 0.01 14.04
C VAL A 57 -1.45 0.52 13.07
N GLN A 58 -2.45 1.26 13.58
CA GLN A 58 -3.50 1.83 12.72
C GLN A 58 -2.96 2.81 11.68
N LEU A 59 -1.97 3.64 12.03
CA LEU A 59 -1.33 4.54 11.06
C LEU A 59 -0.70 3.76 9.90
N GLN A 60 -0.02 2.65 10.18
CA GLN A 60 0.55 1.79 9.14
C GLN A 60 -0.52 1.09 8.29
N LEU A 61 -1.58 0.58 8.94
CA LEU A 61 -2.70 -0.04 8.25
C LEU A 61 -3.40 0.96 7.32
N ASN A 62 -3.75 2.14 7.83
CA ASN A 62 -4.40 3.20 7.05
C ASN A 62 -3.55 3.62 5.84
N ARG A 63 -2.21 3.68 5.98
CA ARG A 63 -1.29 3.97 4.87
C ARG A 63 -1.33 2.87 3.81
N GLY A 64 -1.30 1.60 4.23
CA GLY A 64 -1.42 0.45 3.33
C GLY A 64 -2.75 0.43 2.59
N GLU A 65 -3.86 0.57 3.32
CA GLU A 65 -5.22 0.61 2.78
C GLU A 65 -5.40 1.75 1.79
N SER A 66 -4.92 2.96 2.12
CA SER A 66 -4.98 4.11 1.22
C SER A 66 -4.16 3.90 -0.06
N ARG A 67 -2.98 3.28 0.05
CA ARG A 67 -2.17 2.90 -1.12
C ARG A 67 -2.90 1.88 -2.00
N HIS A 68 -3.52 0.88 -1.39
CA HIS A 68 -4.32 -0.11 -2.12
C HIS A 68 -5.58 0.50 -2.74
N ALA A 69 -6.24 1.45 -2.06
CA ALA A 69 -7.38 2.17 -2.60
C ALA A 69 -7.00 2.99 -3.84
N LEU A 70 -5.89 3.73 -3.80
CA LEU A 70 -5.33 4.44 -4.95
C LEU A 70 -5.02 3.47 -6.11
N ALA A 71 -4.36 2.34 -5.83
CA ALA A 71 -4.05 1.35 -6.86
C ALA A 71 -5.33 0.80 -7.53
N ARG A 72 -6.36 0.47 -6.73
CA ARG A 72 -7.66 0.03 -7.27
C ARG A 72 -8.35 1.13 -8.08
N TRP A 73 -8.29 2.38 -7.63
CA TRP A 73 -8.86 3.52 -8.35
C TRP A 73 -8.20 3.72 -9.71
N LEU A 74 -6.88 3.61 -9.78
CA LEU A 74 -6.12 3.72 -11.03
C LEU A 74 -6.34 2.52 -11.95
N PHE A 75 -6.63 1.34 -11.41
CA PHE A 75 -7.05 0.18 -12.18
C PHE A 75 -8.56 0.23 -12.48
N PHE A 76 -8.99 1.29 -13.17
CA PHE A 76 -10.40 1.58 -13.46
C PHE A 76 -11.06 0.54 -14.40
N GLY A 77 -10.27 -0.19 -15.18
CA GLY A 77 -10.74 -1.31 -16.00
C GLY A 77 -10.97 -2.57 -15.16
N ASN A 78 -12.14 -3.19 -15.28
CA ASN A 78 -12.43 -4.51 -14.71
C ASN A 78 -12.40 -4.61 -13.17
N ARG A 79 -12.69 -3.51 -12.45
CA ARG A 79 -12.78 -3.45 -10.97
C ARG A 79 -11.51 -3.88 -10.21
N GLY A 80 -10.31 -3.76 -10.78
CA GLY A 80 -9.09 -4.21 -10.09
C GLY A 80 -8.76 -5.70 -10.28
N GLU A 81 -9.54 -6.46 -11.05
CA GLU A 81 -9.35 -7.91 -11.22
C GLU A 81 -8.68 -8.26 -12.56
N PHE A 82 -7.63 -9.10 -12.49
CA PHE A 82 -6.99 -9.74 -13.64
C PHE A 82 -7.87 -10.88 -14.16
N ARG A 83 -8.97 -10.58 -14.87
CA ARG A 83 -9.87 -11.62 -15.40
C ARG A 83 -9.41 -12.26 -16.70
N SER A 84 -8.43 -11.68 -17.38
CA SER A 84 -7.91 -12.16 -18.67
C SER A 84 -6.52 -11.58 -18.96
N GLY A 85 -5.68 -12.41 -19.56
CA GLY A 85 -4.34 -12.07 -20.08
C GLY A 85 -3.34 -13.21 -19.93
N ASP A 86 -2.43 -13.34 -20.89
CA ASP A 86 -1.25 -14.21 -20.77
C ASP A 86 -0.35 -13.72 -19.61
N TYR A 87 0.60 -14.54 -19.16
CA TYR A 87 1.52 -14.22 -18.04
C TYR A 87 2.19 -12.84 -18.22
N GLU A 88 2.60 -12.52 -19.44
CA GLU A 88 3.19 -11.23 -19.83
C GLU A 88 2.24 -10.05 -19.60
N GLU A 89 0.95 -10.21 -19.89
CA GLU A 89 -0.03 -9.14 -19.65
C GLU A 89 -0.25 -8.89 -18.16
N ILE A 90 -0.28 -9.95 -17.36
CA ILE A 90 -0.40 -9.85 -15.89
C ILE A 90 0.83 -9.15 -15.33
N MET A 91 2.03 -9.53 -15.77
CA MET A 91 3.28 -8.91 -15.35
C MET A 91 3.37 -7.44 -15.76
N ASN A 92 2.94 -7.09 -16.96
CA ASN A 92 2.90 -5.71 -17.43
C ASN A 92 1.91 -4.86 -16.59
N LYS A 93 0.70 -5.38 -16.36
CA LYS A 93 -0.31 -4.75 -15.49
C LYS A 93 0.21 -4.57 -14.05
N ALA A 94 0.89 -5.58 -13.48
CA ALA A 94 1.50 -5.49 -12.15
C ALA A 94 2.62 -4.44 -12.09
N THR A 95 3.45 -4.37 -13.13
CA THR A 95 4.53 -3.37 -13.25
C THR A 95 3.94 -1.96 -13.31
N CYS A 96 2.93 -1.73 -14.16
CA CYS A 96 2.21 -0.45 -14.22
C CYS A 96 1.55 -0.09 -12.87
N LEU A 97 0.93 -1.07 -12.19
CA LEU A 97 0.31 -0.86 -10.89
C LEU A 97 1.33 -0.58 -9.77
N SER A 98 2.60 -0.96 -9.94
CA SER A 98 3.68 -0.55 -9.04
C SER A 98 4.12 0.90 -9.28
N LEU A 99 4.07 1.37 -10.53
CA LEU A 99 4.58 2.67 -10.95
C LEU A 99 3.55 3.80 -10.82
N LEU A 100 2.33 3.59 -11.30
CA LEU A 100 1.29 4.64 -11.39
C LEU A 100 0.91 5.23 -10.02
N PRO A 101 0.67 4.44 -8.95
CA PRO A 101 0.39 5.01 -7.62
C PRO A 101 1.56 5.85 -7.10
N ASN A 102 2.80 5.45 -7.36
CA ASN A 102 3.98 6.23 -6.96
C ASN A 102 4.04 7.56 -7.73
N ALA A 103 3.75 7.56 -9.02
CA ALA A 103 3.70 8.79 -9.83
C ALA A 103 2.64 9.77 -9.30
N VAL A 104 1.45 9.28 -8.92
CA VAL A 104 0.40 10.10 -8.29
C VAL A 104 0.88 10.67 -6.96
N VAL A 105 1.55 9.87 -6.12
CA VAL A 105 2.10 10.36 -4.83
C VAL A 105 3.12 11.48 -5.05
N VAL A 106 4.00 11.34 -6.04
CA VAL A 106 4.98 12.39 -6.39
C VAL A 106 4.27 13.66 -6.86
N TRP A 107 3.29 13.53 -7.76
CA TRP A 107 2.48 14.65 -8.22
C TRP A 107 1.76 15.37 -7.07
N ASN A 108 1.09 14.62 -6.21
CA ASN A 108 0.38 15.15 -5.04
C ASN A 108 1.35 15.87 -4.09
N THR A 109 2.53 15.30 -3.87
CA THR A 109 3.56 15.93 -3.01
C THR A 109 3.99 17.28 -3.56
N MET A 110 4.26 17.37 -4.87
CA MET A 110 4.61 18.64 -5.53
C MET A 110 3.44 19.65 -5.49
N ALA A 111 2.22 19.19 -5.72
CA ALA A 111 1.02 20.03 -5.69
C ALA A 111 0.76 20.60 -4.29
N ILE A 112 0.84 19.76 -3.25
CA ILE A 112 0.72 20.17 -1.85
C ILE A 112 1.81 21.20 -1.53
N MET A 113 3.06 20.95 -1.91
CA MET A 113 4.17 21.88 -1.66
C MET A 113 3.91 23.25 -2.32
N LYS A 114 3.43 23.26 -3.56
CA LYS A 114 3.06 24.50 -4.26
C LYS A 114 1.96 25.27 -3.53
N ILE A 115 0.89 24.59 -3.11
CA ILE A 115 -0.23 25.20 -2.38
C ILE A 115 0.24 25.76 -1.04
N VAL A 116 0.99 24.98 -0.26
CA VAL A 116 1.52 25.41 1.05
C VAL A 116 2.43 26.63 0.90
N THR A 117 3.27 26.66 -0.14
CA THR A 117 4.16 27.80 -0.42
C THR A 117 3.35 29.05 -0.73
N GLN A 118 2.31 28.94 -1.55
CA GLN A 118 1.41 30.06 -1.88
C GLN A 118 0.65 30.57 -0.66
N LEU A 119 0.14 29.68 0.19
CA LEU A 119 -0.58 30.05 1.41
C LEU A 119 0.34 30.76 2.42
N ARG A 120 1.55 30.23 2.64
CA ARG A 120 2.56 30.89 3.49
C ARG A 120 2.94 32.27 2.96
N ALA A 121 3.09 32.42 1.64
CA ALA A 121 3.36 33.71 1.02
C ALA A 121 2.19 34.71 1.16
N ALA A 122 0.95 34.22 1.26
CA ALA A 122 -0.24 35.02 1.50
C ALA A 122 -0.43 35.41 2.99
N GLY A 123 0.47 34.98 3.88
CA GLY A 123 0.42 35.28 5.32
C GLY A 123 -0.27 34.21 6.17
N GLU A 124 -0.71 33.09 5.58
CA GLU A 124 -1.32 31.99 6.34
C GLU A 124 -0.26 31.18 7.09
N THR A 125 -0.52 30.92 8.37
CA THR A 125 0.39 30.12 9.21
C THR A 125 0.00 28.65 9.13
N ILE A 126 0.82 27.86 8.43
CA ILE A 126 0.68 26.40 8.35
C ILE A 126 1.79 25.76 9.17
N ALA A 127 1.45 25.19 10.33
CA ALA A 127 2.39 24.48 11.18
C ALA A 127 2.93 23.22 10.48
N ASP A 128 4.24 22.96 10.62
CA ASP A 128 4.87 21.80 10.00
C ASP A 128 4.32 20.47 10.56
N ASP A 129 3.89 20.46 11.83
CA ASP A 129 3.25 19.31 12.46
C ASP A 129 1.92 18.93 11.81
N ASP A 130 1.16 19.92 11.33
CA ASP A 130 -0.10 19.68 10.62
C ASP A 130 0.15 19.23 9.20
N LEU A 131 1.14 19.82 8.53
CA LEU A 131 1.58 19.38 7.21
C LEU A 131 2.06 17.92 7.21
N ALA A 132 2.76 17.50 8.28
CA ALA A 132 3.22 16.12 8.45
C ALA A 132 2.08 15.09 8.57
N ARG A 133 0.86 15.53 8.90
CA ARG A 133 -0.34 14.68 8.98
C ARG A 133 -1.06 14.53 7.64
N ILE A 134 -0.72 15.35 6.63
CA ILE A 134 -1.35 15.30 5.32
C ILE A 134 -0.82 14.10 4.54
N SER A 135 -1.73 13.23 4.09
CA SER A 135 -1.38 12.07 3.26
C SER A 135 -1.30 12.47 1.78
N PRO A 136 -0.21 12.17 1.06
CA PRO A 136 -0.11 12.40 -0.38
C PRO A 136 -0.85 11.34 -1.21
N LEU A 137 -1.61 10.44 -0.59
CA LEU A 137 -2.35 9.36 -1.25
C LEU A 137 -3.76 9.75 -1.71
N MET A 138 -4.14 11.03 -1.56
CA MET A 138 -5.44 11.54 -2.02
C MET A 138 -5.63 11.30 -3.52
N HIS A 139 -6.79 10.82 -3.94
CA HIS A 139 -6.99 10.37 -5.33
C HIS A 139 -8.34 10.71 -5.94
N GLN A 140 -9.20 11.45 -5.22
CA GLN A 140 -10.51 11.89 -5.74
C GLN A 140 -10.37 12.87 -6.92
N HIS A 141 -9.30 13.68 -6.94
CA HIS A 141 -9.00 14.63 -8.01
C HIS A 141 -8.31 13.99 -9.22
N VAL A 142 -7.86 12.73 -9.09
CA VAL A 142 -7.21 12.01 -10.19
C VAL A 142 -8.30 11.36 -11.02
N ILE A 143 -8.41 11.76 -12.29
CA ILE A 143 -9.37 11.19 -13.24
C ILE A 143 -8.64 10.16 -14.10
N PRO A 144 -8.77 8.84 -13.82
CA PRO A 144 -8.15 7.80 -14.63
C PRO A 144 -8.85 7.62 -15.98
N ASN A 145 -10.11 8.06 -16.08
CA ASN A 145 -10.93 7.96 -17.28
C ASN A 145 -10.69 9.20 -18.14
N ARG A 146 -10.32 9.03 -19.42
CA ARG A 146 -10.02 10.15 -20.31
C ARG A 146 -11.23 11.09 -20.45
N THR A 147 -11.03 12.39 -20.30
CA THR A 147 -12.01 13.41 -20.70
C THR A 147 -11.87 13.65 -22.20
N TYR A 148 -12.89 13.32 -23.00
CA TYR A 148 -12.90 13.59 -24.43
C TYR A 148 -13.51 14.97 -24.69
N HIS A 149 -12.71 15.88 -25.23
CA HIS A 149 -13.21 17.15 -25.76
C HIS A 149 -13.50 16.96 -27.24
N PHE A 150 -14.78 16.81 -27.60
CA PHE A 150 -15.21 16.85 -28.99
C PHE A 150 -15.42 18.32 -29.38
N ALA A 151 -14.54 18.86 -30.21
CA ALA A 151 -14.85 20.08 -30.93
C ALA A 151 -16.01 19.75 -31.89
N ARG A 152 -17.21 20.29 -31.65
CA ARG A 152 -18.28 20.26 -32.65
C ARG A 152 -17.80 21.11 -33.83
N SER A 153 -17.42 20.50 -34.95
CA SER A 153 -17.37 21.25 -36.21
C SER A 153 -18.79 21.73 -36.49
N LYS A 154 -18.95 23.04 -36.71
CA LYS A 154 -20.21 23.59 -37.21
C LYS A 154 -20.37 23.09 -38.65
N PRO A 155 -21.48 22.44 -39.02
CA PRO A 155 -21.77 22.19 -40.43
C PRO A 155 -22.14 23.53 -41.06
N GLY A 156 -21.26 24.09 -41.91
CA GLY A 156 -21.53 25.38 -42.57
C GLY A 156 -20.43 26.02 -43.43
N ASP A 157 -19.17 25.58 -43.38
CA ASP A 157 -18.08 26.22 -44.16
C ASP A 157 -17.65 25.41 -45.40
N GLU A 158 -18.60 24.86 -46.15
CA GLU A 158 -18.38 24.40 -47.53
C GLU A 158 -19.46 24.97 -48.45
N ILE A 159 -19.46 26.29 -48.66
CA ILE A 159 -19.89 26.89 -49.92
C ILE A 159 -19.03 28.14 -50.18
N ALA A 160 -17.99 27.98 -51.01
CA ALA A 160 -17.41 29.05 -51.82
C ALA A 160 -16.79 28.42 -53.07
#